data_AF-A0A8S3RGV4-F1
#
_entry.id   AF-A0A8S3RGV4-F1
#
_cell.length_a   1.000
_cell.length_b   1.000
_cell.length_c   1.000
_cell.angle_alpha   90.00
_cell.angle_beta   90.00
_cell.angle_gamma   90.00
#
_symmetry.space_group_name_H-M   'P 1'
#
loop_
_entity.id
_entity.type
_entity.pdbx_description
1 polymer ?
#
loop_
_entity_poly.entity_id
_entity_poly.type
_entity_poly.pdbx_seq_one_letter_code
_entity_poly.pdbx_strand_id
1 'polypeptide(L)'
;MQKGDKYVVFDQGGGTTDITVHEVTGPNSVKEIHQACGGHWGGDVINAVKENHPVEYYELMHNFEHAKTNFKEDTKKVTVRLPLVWLTKYEEITEDTLKEVIPQTNFNKKIKIVSDKLRIDHSLFRTFFDYSIVNVTDELERLFRKEELSDVQTLLAVGGFSESSVLIDAIKEKLGPEIDVIVPRDPGLAVLKGAVLYGFEPEIITSRVSRYTYGVAMQRNYIDGVDDVSKRPSHGKLIDDIFDIHVTKGQVVQIGHFEPEHTYYPVVDEHKCVHFEFFATEVTDPKYTTESECKMIGVLSVDLAKKLSKDGEFH
;
A
#
# COMPACT_ATOMS: atom_id res chain seq x y z
N MET A 1 3.79 -15.84 18.39
CA MET A 1 2.62 -16.56 18.93
C MET A 1 2.92 -18.05 18.90
N GLN A 2 2.50 -18.80 19.92
CA GLN A 2 2.68 -20.24 20.07
C GLN A 2 1.41 -20.99 19.66
N LYS A 3 1.52 -22.29 19.40
CA LYS A 3 0.37 -23.14 19.07
C LYS A 3 -0.67 -23.08 20.20
N GLY A 4 -1.90 -22.69 19.85
CA GLY A 4 -3.00 -22.46 20.80
C GLY A 4 -3.27 -20.98 21.11
N ASP A 5 -2.36 -20.06 20.73
CA ASP A 5 -2.60 -18.62 20.86
C ASP A 5 -3.73 -18.17 19.93
N LYS A 6 -4.58 -17.29 20.43
CA LYS A 6 -5.70 -16.69 19.70
C LYS A 6 -5.45 -15.22 19.49
N TYR A 7 -5.69 -14.72 18.29
CA TYR A 7 -5.50 -13.31 17.96
C TYR A 7 -6.57 -12.80 17.01
N VAL A 8 -6.79 -11.49 17.05
CA VAL A 8 -7.79 -10.78 16.26
C VAL A 8 -7.06 -10.00 15.19
N VAL A 9 -7.48 -10.16 13.94
CA VAL A 9 -7.13 -9.25 12.84
C VAL A 9 -8.26 -8.26 12.70
N PHE A 10 -7.90 -6.97 12.76
CA PHE A 10 -8.82 -5.85 12.64
C PHE A 10 -8.38 -5.04 11.41
N ASP A 11 -9.03 -5.29 10.27
CA ASP A 11 -8.74 -4.62 9.02
C ASP A 11 -9.73 -3.46 8.81
N GLN A 12 -9.21 -2.25 8.59
CA GLN A 12 -10.00 -1.04 8.33
C GLN A 12 -9.59 -0.42 6.99
N GLY A 13 -10.30 -0.78 5.94
CA GLY A 13 -10.24 -0.10 4.64
C GLY A 13 -11.17 1.11 4.58
N GLY A 14 -11.11 1.88 3.48
CA GLY A 14 -11.95 3.07 3.27
C GLY A 14 -13.46 2.81 3.07
N GLY A 15 -13.96 1.59 3.34
CA GLY A 15 -15.37 1.22 3.09
C GLY A 15 -15.88 -0.05 3.77
N THR A 16 -15.02 -0.91 4.32
CA THR A 16 -15.40 -2.10 5.11
C THR A 16 -14.44 -2.26 6.29
N THR A 17 -14.97 -2.83 7.38
CA THR A 17 -14.18 -3.28 8.53
C THR A 17 -14.38 -4.77 8.67
N ASP A 18 -13.30 -5.53 8.58
CA ASP A 18 -13.30 -6.98 8.69
C ASP A 18 -12.58 -7.39 9.98
N ILE A 19 -13.31 -8.10 10.85
CA ILE A 19 -12.76 -8.66 12.08
C ILE A 19 -12.74 -10.17 11.94
N THR A 20 -11.55 -10.76 12.00
CA THR A 20 -11.36 -12.21 11.93
C THR A 20 -10.58 -12.68 13.14
N VAL A 21 -11.04 -13.79 13.74
CA VAL A 21 -10.42 -14.37 14.94
C VAL A 21 -9.71 -15.66 14.54
N HIS A 22 -8.40 -15.68 14.74
CA HIS A 22 -7.52 -16.76 14.33
C HIS A 22 -6.94 -17.48 15.55
N GLU A 23 -6.79 -18.81 15.45
CA GLU A 23 -6.00 -19.62 16.38
C GLU A 23 -4.79 -20.19 15.65
N VAL A 24 -3.61 -20.04 16.25
CA VAL A 24 -2.36 -20.59 15.73
C VAL A 24 -2.36 -22.11 15.88
N THR A 25 -2.38 -22.83 14.75
CA THR A 25 -2.41 -24.31 14.72
C THR A 25 -1.01 -24.92 14.54
N GLY A 26 -0.04 -24.11 14.11
CA GLY A 26 1.35 -24.49 13.85
C GLY A 26 2.21 -23.27 13.50
N PRO A 27 3.50 -23.45 13.14
CA PRO A 27 4.45 -22.35 12.95
C PRO A 27 4.02 -21.28 11.92
N ASN A 28 3.33 -21.69 10.85
CA ASN A 28 2.82 -20.81 9.79
C ASN A 28 1.35 -21.11 9.42
N SER A 29 0.63 -21.78 10.31
CA SER A 29 -0.74 -22.21 10.04
C SER A 29 -1.68 -21.68 11.10
N VAL A 30 -2.78 -21.11 10.65
CA VAL A 30 -3.83 -20.55 11.49
C VAL A 30 -5.15 -21.08 10.99
N LYS A 31 -6.09 -21.31 11.91
CA LYS A 31 -7.47 -21.60 11.55
C LYS A 31 -8.34 -20.46 12.03
N GLU A 32 -9.27 -20.01 11.20
CA GLU A 32 -10.33 -19.11 11.62
C GLU A 32 -11.24 -19.87 12.59
N ILE A 33 -11.36 -19.37 13.82
CA ILE A 33 -12.10 -20.06 14.90
C ILE A 33 -13.45 -19.42 15.19
N HIS A 34 -13.75 -18.32 14.51
CA HIS A 34 -15.01 -17.63 14.59
C HIS A 34 -15.30 -17.08 13.20
N GLN A 35 -16.54 -17.25 12.72
CA GLN A 35 -16.99 -16.64 11.47
C GLN A 35 -16.55 -15.18 11.42
N ALA A 36 -15.85 -14.77 10.36
CA ALA A 36 -15.51 -13.39 10.09
C ALA A 36 -16.69 -12.47 10.42
N CYS A 37 -16.49 -11.60 11.40
CA CYS A 37 -17.47 -10.62 11.83
C CYS A 37 -16.98 -9.24 11.42
N GLY A 38 -17.01 -9.02 10.12
CA GLY A 38 -17.02 -7.71 9.52
C GLY A 38 -18.45 -7.28 9.23
N GLY A 39 -18.66 -5.98 9.10
CA GLY A 39 -19.96 -5.42 8.80
C GLY A 39 -19.83 -4.28 7.80
N HIS A 40 -20.94 -3.92 7.20
CA HIS A 40 -21.11 -2.67 6.49
C HIS A 40 -21.22 -1.54 7.54
N TRP A 41 -20.08 -1.13 8.13
CA TRP A 41 -20.05 -0.10 9.20
C TRP A 41 -20.09 1.34 8.66
N GLY A 42 -20.05 1.52 7.34
CA GLY A 42 -20.75 2.66 6.75
C GLY A 42 -22.23 2.39 6.94
N GLY A 43 -22.93 3.22 7.74
CA GLY A 43 -24.33 2.96 8.11
C GLY A 43 -25.16 2.48 6.92
N ASP A 44 -26.08 1.54 7.11
CA ASP A 44 -26.77 0.77 6.06
C ASP A 44 -27.23 1.61 4.85
N VAL A 45 -27.59 2.88 5.11
CA VAL A 45 -27.92 3.91 4.12
C VAL A 45 -26.77 4.22 3.14
N ILE A 46 -25.52 4.40 3.61
CA ILE A 46 -24.32 4.67 2.79
C ILE A 46 -24.08 3.54 1.79
N ASN A 47 -24.17 2.30 2.27
CA ASN A 47 -23.93 1.13 1.43
C ASN A 47 -25.10 0.86 0.47
N ALA A 48 -26.34 1.01 0.93
CA ALA A 48 -27.51 0.93 0.06
C ALA A 48 -27.52 2.00 -1.04
N VAL A 49 -27.01 3.22 -0.75
CA VAL A 49 -26.83 4.26 -1.78
C VAL A 49 -25.65 3.95 -2.68
N LYS A 50 -24.51 3.50 -2.14
CA LYS A 50 -23.35 3.13 -2.96
C LYS A 50 -23.69 2.06 -4.01
N GLU A 51 -24.47 1.06 -3.63
CA GLU A 51 -24.86 -0.05 -4.51
C GLU A 51 -25.97 0.33 -5.50
N ASN A 52 -27.02 1.04 -5.04
CA ASN A 52 -28.22 1.28 -5.86
C ASN A 52 -28.25 2.67 -6.53
N HIS A 53 -27.41 3.61 -6.07
CA HIS A 53 -27.36 5.01 -6.50
C HIS A 53 -25.90 5.50 -6.60
N PRO A 54 -25.09 4.88 -7.48
CA PRO A 54 -23.66 5.18 -7.56
C PRO A 54 -23.36 6.63 -7.98
N VAL A 55 -24.28 7.28 -8.72
CA VAL A 55 -24.14 8.68 -9.11
C VAL A 55 -24.23 9.60 -7.90
N GLU A 56 -25.21 9.39 -7.04
CA GLU A 56 -25.41 10.16 -5.82
C GLU A 56 -24.33 9.86 -4.77
N TYR A 57 -23.86 8.61 -4.69
CA TYR A 57 -22.68 8.29 -3.90
C TYR A 57 -21.45 9.08 -4.40
N TYR A 58 -21.21 9.09 -5.71
CA TYR A 58 -20.12 9.88 -6.30
C TYR A 58 -20.29 11.38 -6.05
N GLU A 59 -21.50 11.92 -6.20
CA GLU A 59 -21.79 13.33 -5.91
C GLU A 59 -21.46 13.66 -4.44
N LEU A 60 -21.86 12.80 -3.50
CA LEU A 60 -21.53 13.01 -2.09
C LEU A 60 -20.01 13.01 -1.85
N MET A 61 -19.31 12.00 -2.37
CA MET A 61 -17.85 11.89 -2.23
C MET A 61 -17.15 13.09 -2.84
N HIS A 62 -17.61 13.56 -4.02
CA HIS A 62 -17.12 14.76 -4.66
C HIS A 62 -17.37 16.02 -3.81
N ASN A 63 -18.56 16.17 -3.23
CA ASN A 63 -18.89 17.30 -2.37
C ASN A 63 -18.04 17.33 -1.09
N PHE A 64 -17.75 16.16 -0.50
CA PHE A 64 -16.84 16.03 0.63
C PHE A 64 -15.41 16.37 0.24
N GLU A 65 -14.95 15.87 -0.91
CA GLU A 65 -13.61 16.17 -1.41
C GLU A 65 -13.44 17.67 -1.65
N HIS A 66 -14.42 18.31 -2.29
CA HIS A 66 -14.44 19.75 -2.49
C HIS A 66 -14.43 20.52 -1.15
N ALA A 67 -15.15 20.04 -0.13
CA ALA A 67 -15.10 20.64 1.20
C ALA A 67 -13.72 20.47 1.86
N LYS A 68 -13.07 19.31 1.69
CA LYS A 68 -11.73 19.03 2.22
C LYS A 68 -10.65 19.90 1.55
N THR A 69 -10.66 20.02 0.22
CA THR A 69 -9.63 20.78 -0.52
C THR A 69 -9.74 22.29 -0.28
N ASN A 70 -10.95 22.80 -0.05
CA ASN A 70 -11.17 24.21 0.27
C ASN A 70 -11.06 24.55 1.77
N PHE A 71 -10.85 23.56 2.63
CA PHE A 71 -10.71 23.77 4.07
C PHE A 71 -9.35 24.37 4.41
N LYS A 72 -9.38 25.36 5.30
CA LYS A 72 -8.24 26.14 5.81
C LYS A 72 -8.42 26.39 7.30
N GLU A 73 -7.34 26.68 8.03
CA GLU A 73 -7.38 26.96 9.47
C GLU A 73 -8.27 28.16 9.86
N ASP A 74 -8.52 29.10 8.95
CA ASP A 74 -9.41 30.24 9.18
C ASP A 74 -10.87 29.98 8.75
N THR A 75 -11.19 28.75 8.32
CA THR A 75 -12.52 28.39 7.80
C THR A 75 -13.57 28.41 8.90
N LYS A 76 -14.47 29.41 8.88
CA LYS A 76 -15.46 29.56 9.96
C LYS A 76 -16.55 28.47 9.98
N LYS A 77 -16.94 27.96 8.82
CA LYS A 77 -18.03 26.97 8.68
C LYS A 77 -17.77 26.07 7.48
N VAL A 78 -17.90 24.76 7.67
CA VAL A 78 -17.84 23.80 6.58
C VAL A 78 -19.26 23.40 6.21
N THR A 79 -19.57 23.42 4.92
CA THR A 79 -20.89 23.01 4.41
C THR A 79 -20.71 22.01 3.29
N VAL A 80 -21.25 20.81 3.49
CA VAL A 80 -21.29 19.75 2.50
C VAL A 80 -22.73 19.61 2.02
N ARG A 81 -22.94 19.62 0.71
CA ARG A 81 -24.25 19.35 0.13
C ARG A 81 -24.47 17.84 0.08
N LEU A 82 -25.60 17.38 0.62
CA LEU A 82 -26.03 16.00 0.56
C LEU A 82 -26.95 15.83 -0.65
N PRO A 83 -26.77 14.79 -1.49
CA PRO A 83 -27.72 14.49 -2.55
C PRO A 83 -29.09 14.19 -1.94
N LEU A 84 -30.17 14.69 -2.55
CA LEU A 84 -31.52 14.57 -1.99
C LEU A 84 -31.96 13.11 -1.80
N VAL A 85 -31.55 12.22 -2.72
CA VAL A 85 -31.82 10.78 -2.64
C VAL A 85 -31.30 10.17 -1.33
N TRP A 86 -30.18 10.66 -0.81
CA TRP A 86 -29.65 10.19 0.47
C TRP A 86 -30.57 10.54 1.64
N LEU A 87 -31.11 11.75 1.64
CA LEU A 87 -32.02 12.20 2.70
C LEU A 87 -33.32 11.40 2.66
N THR A 88 -33.88 11.22 1.46
CA THR A 88 -35.10 10.41 1.26
C THR A 88 -34.86 8.95 1.67
N LYS A 89 -33.76 8.33 1.25
CA LYS A 89 -33.45 6.95 1.62
C LYS A 89 -33.18 6.77 3.12
N TYR A 90 -32.54 7.75 3.75
CA TYR A 90 -32.36 7.73 5.19
C TYR A 90 -33.73 7.69 5.88
N GLU A 91 -34.64 8.59 5.51
CA GLU A 91 -36.01 8.65 6.05
C GLU A 91 -36.80 7.36 5.77
N GLU A 92 -36.68 6.77 4.59
CA GLU A 92 -37.33 5.49 4.23
C GLU A 92 -36.84 4.30 5.06
N ILE A 93 -35.55 4.27 5.42
CA ILE A 93 -34.93 3.15 6.13
C ILE A 93 -35.08 3.28 7.65
N THR A 94 -34.94 4.50 8.17
CA THR A 94 -34.89 4.73 9.62
C THR A 94 -36.19 5.28 10.20
N GLU A 95 -37.17 5.64 9.36
CA GLU A 95 -38.42 6.31 9.76
C GLU A 95 -38.22 7.65 10.50
N ASP A 96 -37.01 8.20 10.44
CA ASP A 96 -36.58 9.42 11.13
C ASP A 96 -35.89 10.37 10.14
N THR A 97 -35.97 11.68 10.36
CA THR A 97 -35.19 12.65 9.58
C THR A 97 -33.83 12.93 10.24
N LEU A 98 -32.79 13.22 9.44
CA LEU A 98 -31.49 13.64 10.00
C LEU A 98 -31.61 14.90 10.89
N LYS A 99 -32.61 15.75 10.64
CA LYS A 99 -32.86 16.95 11.44
C LYS A 99 -33.36 16.61 12.85
N GLU A 100 -34.05 15.49 13.02
CA GLU A 100 -34.53 14.98 14.32
C GLU A 100 -33.46 14.17 15.05
N VAL A 101 -32.65 13.40 14.31
CA VAL A 101 -31.64 12.51 14.88
C VAL A 101 -30.38 13.26 15.33
N ILE A 102 -29.86 14.19 14.52
CA ILE A 102 -28.61 14.90 14.84
C ILE A 102 -28.65 15.60 16.22
N PRO A 103 -29.74 16.27 16.63
CA PRO A 103 -29.86 16.84 17.98
C PRO A 103 -29.70 15.83 19.13
N GLN A 104 -29.98 14.55 18.89
CA GLN A 104 -29.89 13.47 19.87
C GLN A 104 -28.48 12.87 19.94
N THR A 105 -27.64 13.15 18.95
CA THR A 105 -26.24 12.69 18.93
C THR A 105 -25.34 13.54 19.82
N ASN A 106 -24.16 13.01 20.15
CA ASN A 106 -23.05 13.75 20.73
C ASN A 106 -22.52 14.89 19.82
N PHE A 107 -22.95 14.95 18.56
CA PHE A 107 -22.57 15.99 17.60
C PHE A 107 -23.58 17.13 17.48
N ASN A 108 -24.66 17.15 18.27
CA ASN A 108 -25.74 18.14 18.17
C ASN A 108 -25.32 19.62 18.19
N LYS A 109 -24.18 19.94 18.82
CA LYS A 109 -23.60 21.29 18.85
C LYS A 109 -22.70 21.58 17.65
N LYS A 110 -22.13 20.55 17.03
CA LYS A 110 -21.09 20.65 15.98
C LYS A 110 -21.61 20.33 14.58
N ILE A 111 -22.74 19.63 14.45
CA ILE A 111 -23.35 19.27 13.17
C ILE A 111 -24.78 19.83 13.12
N LYS A 112 -25.16 20.41 11.98
CA LYS A 112 -26.53 20.84 11.71
C LYS A 112 -26.93 20.52 10.28
N ILE A 113 -28.14 20.03 10.08
CA ILE A 113 -28.75 19.91 8.75
C ILE A 113 -29.64 21.14 8.49
N VAL A 114 -29.45 21.79 7.36
CA VAL A 114 -30.31 22.88 6.87
C VAL A 114 -30.69 22.57 5.43
N SER A 115 -31.92 22.09 5.20
CA SER A 115 -32.35 21.55 3.91
C SER A 115 -31.41 20.44 3.46
N ASP A 116 -30.78 20.54 2.28
CA ASP A 116 -29.84 19.57 1.72
C ASP A 116 -28.38 19.79 2.16
N LYS A 117 -28.14 20.61 3.18
CA LYS A 117 -26.78 21.02 3.59
C LYS A 117 -26.43 20.52 4.97
N LEU A 118 -25.38 19.69 5.03
CA LEU A 118 -24.70 19.28 6.25
C LEU A 118 -23.68 20.36 6.63
N ARG A 119 -23.94 21.10 7.70
CA ARG A 119 -23.02 22.09 8.26
C ARG A 119 -22.22 21.44 9.38
N ILE A 120 -20.90 21.47 9.23
CA ILE A 120 -19.94 20.90 10.18
C ILE A 120 -19.12 22.05 10.77
N ASP A 121 -19.01 22.05 12.09
CA ASP A 121 -18.16 22.98 12.83
C ASP A 121 -16.68 22.80 12.45
N HIS A 122 -15.94 23.91 12.39
CA HIS A 122 -14.51 23.90 12.06
C HIS A 122 -13.74 22.90 12.92
N SER A 123 -13.94 22.91 14.24
CA SER A 123 -13.18 22.05 15.16
C SER A 123 -13.43 20.57 14.90
N LEU A 124 -14.62 20.19 14.44
CA LEU A 124 -14.93 18.80 14.11
C LEU A 124 -14.40 18.42 12.73
N PHE A 125 -14.51 19.32 11.75
CA PHE A 125 -13.99 19.02 10.42
C PHE A 125 -12.46 18.92 10.41
N ARG A 126 -11.78 19.75 11.24
CA ARG A 126 -10.32 19.70 11.42
C ARG A 126 -9.85 18.33 11.90
N THR A 127 -10.61 17.65 12.76
CA THR A 127 -10.22 16.32 13.27
C THR A 127 -10.21 15.24 12.20
N PHE A 128 -10.83 15.46 11.04
CA PHE A 128 -10.76 14.51 9.92
C PHE A 128 -9.34 14.38 9.36
N PHE A 129 -8.50 15.39 9.61
CA PHE A 129 -7.12 15.44 9.12
C PHE A 129 -6.08 15.03 10.16
N ASP A 130 -6.41 15.05 11.46
CA ASP A 130 -5.44 14.91 12.56
C ASP A 130 -4.56 13.66 12.42
N TYR A 131 -5.19 12.50 12.26
CA TYR A 131 -4.46 11.23 12.12
C TYR A 131 -3.50 11.25 10.92
N SER A 132 -3.97 11.74 9.78
CA SER A 132 -3.15 11.79 8.56
C SER A 132 -2.01 12.79 8.68
N ILE A 133 -2.26 13.95 9.28
CA ILE A 133 -1.24 14.99 9.48
C ILE A 133 -0.16 14.50 10.43
N VAL A 134 -0.53 13.92 11.58
CA VAL A 134 0.44 13.40 12.55
C VAL A 134 1.35 12.37 11.89
N ASN A 135 0.77 11.36 11.21
CA ASN A 135 1.58 10.32 10.58
C ASN A 135 2.50 10.85 9.48
N VAL A 136 2.01 11.76 8.63
CA VAL A 136 2.83 12.35 7.55
C VAL A 136 3.96 13.21 8.13
N THR A 137 3.65 14.07 9.09
CA THR A 137 4.63 14.99 9.67
C THR A 137 5.69 14.26 10.49
N ASP A 138 5.31 13.24 11.27
CA ASP A 138 6.26 12.42 12.03
C ASP A 138 7.17 11.60 11.11
N GLU A 139 6.63 11.04 10.02
CA GLU A 139 7.44 10.28 9.06
C GLU A 139 8.40 11.19 8.29
N LEU A 140 7.97 12.39 7.90
CA LEU A 140 8.85 13.38 7.28
C LEU A 140 9.95 13.81 8.25
N GLU A 141 9.63 14.11 9.51
CA GLU A 141 10.63 14.44 10.53
C GLU A 141 11.65 13.30 10.70
N ARG A 142 11.17 12.04 10.75
CA ARG A 142 12.04 10.87 10.83
C ARG A 142 12.96 10.74 9.61
N LEU A 143 12.45 11.06 8.42
CA LEU A 143 13.20 11.02 7.17
C LEU A 143 14.31 12.09 7.14
N PHE A 144 13.98 13.35 7.45
CA PHE A 144 14.94 14.47 7.45
C PHE A 144 15.98 14.40 8.58
N ARG A 145 15.78 13.57 9.60
CA ARG A 145 16.77 13.30 10.65
C ARG A 145 17.87 12.31 10.24
N LYS A 146 17.75 11.65 9.08
CA LYS A 146 18.76 10.70 8.60
C LYS A 146 20.01 11.44 8.14
N GLU A 147 21.18 10.98 8.58
CA GLU A 147 22.46 11.63 8.23
C GLU A 147 22.69 11.66 6.71
N GLU A 148 22.26 10.61 6.00
CA GLU A 148 22.38 10.49 4.55
C GLU A 148 21.52 11.49 3.77
N LEU A 149 20.61 12.22 4.44
CA LEU A 149 19.71 13.22 3.85
C LEU A 149 19.95 14.63 4.41
N SER A 150 21.06 14.84 5.12
CA SER A 150 21.39 16.12 5.78
C SER A 150 21.59 17.29 4.81
N ASP A 151 21.82 17.01 3.53
CA ASP A 151 21.96 18.00 2.44
C ASP A 151 20.65 18.28 1.70
N VAL A 152 19.55 17.59 2.03
CA VAL A 152 18.25 17.79 1.39
C VAL A 152 17.55 19.00 2.03
N GLN A 153 17.35 20.06 1.23
CA GLN A 153 16.73 21.32 1.67
C GLN A 153 15.37 21.59 1.03
N THR A 154 14.86 20.69 0.18
CA THR A 154 13.62 20.93 -0.57
C THR A 154 12.69 19.74 -0.47
N LEU A 155 11.42 20.02 -0.17
CA LEU A 155 10.33 19.05 -0.21
C LEU A 155 9.32 19.47 -1.28
N LEU A 156 9.21 18.69 -2.34
CA LEU A 156 8.18 18.88 -3.36
C LEU A 156 6.91 18.10 -2.99
N ALA A 157 5.86 18.80 -2.55
CA ALA A 157 4.61 18.19 -2.13
C ALA A 157 3.62 18.08 -3.31
N VAL A 158 3.38 16.85 -3.77
CA VAL A 158 2.49 16.51 -4.90
C VAL A 158 1.39 15.54 -4.50
N GLY A 159 0.35 15.46 -5.32
CA GLY A 159 -0.85 14.65 -5.07
C GLY A 159 -2.01 15.50 -4.53
N GLY A 160 -3.22 14.94 -4.59
CA GLY A 160 -4.44 15.67 -4.21
C GLY A 160 -4.44 16.13 -2.75
N PHE A 161 -3.81 15.37 -1.85
CA PHE A 161 -3.76 15.78 -0.44
C PHE A 161 -2.84 16.99 -0.18
N SER A 162 -1.86 17.24 -1.06
CA SER A 162 -1.03 18.45 -1.02
C SER A 162 -1.79 19.73 -1.40
N GLU A 163 -3.05 19.62 -1.85
CA GLU A 163 -3.96 20.78 -1.99
C GLU A 163 -4.47 21.26 -0.63
N SER A 164 -4.39 20.44 0.41
CA SER A 164 -4.81 20.81 1.76
C SER A 164 -3.83 21.80 2.39
N SER A 165 -4.25 23.06 2.51
CA SER A 165 -3.47 24.08 3.22
C SER A 165 -3.13 23.66 4.66
N VAL A 166 -4.07 23.02 5.35
CA VAL A 166 -3.90 22.52 6.71
C VAL A 166 -2.75 21.51 6.82
N LEU A 167 -2.61 20.60 5.85
CA LEU A 167 -1.49 19.67 5.79
C LEU A 167 -0.17 20.41 5.53
N ILE A 168 -0.17 21.30 4.53
CA ILE A 168 1.05 22.01 4.12
C ILE A 168 1.57 22.91 5.24
N ASP A 169 0.69 23.59 5.96
CA ASP A 169 1.05 24.44 7.09
C ASP A 169 1.64 23.60 8.23
N ALA A 170 1.04 22.44 8.54
CA ALA A 170 1.56 21.51 9.54
C ALA A 170 2.92 20.92 9.16
N ILE A 171 3.14 20.60 7.87
CA ILE A 171 4.45 20.13 7.38
C ILE A 171 5.51 21.22 7.54
N LYS A 172 5.20 22.46 7.15
CA LYS A 172 6.13 23.60 7.28
C LYS A 172 6.46 23.88 8.74
N GLU A 173 5.48 23.81 9.63
CA GLU A 173 5.69 23.98 11.07
C GLU A 173 6.61 22.87 11.63
N LYS A 174 6.38 21.62 11.25
CA LYS A 174 7.14 20.47 11.74
C LYS A 174 8.59 20.46 11.23
N LEU A 175 8.80 20.72 9.95
CA LEU A 175 10.14 20.67 9.31
C LEU A 175 10.95 21.94 9.53
N GLY A 176 10.28 23.04 9.87
CA GLY A 176 10.94 24.32 10.10
C GLY A 176 11.37 25.04 8.81
N PRO A 177 11.95 26.24 8.94
CA PRO A 177 12.24 27.12 7.80
C PRO A 177 13.44 26.68 6.95
N GLU A 178 14.22 25.68 7.39
CA GLU A 178 15.38 25.20 6.64
C GLU A 178 14.99 24.31 5.45
N ILE A 179 13.78 23.74 5.47
CA ILE A 179 13.24 22.94 4.37
C ILE A 179 12.26 23.80 3.57
N ASP A 180 12.57 24.04 2.30
CA ASP A 180 11.67 24.71 1.36
C ASP A 180 10.59 23.75 0.88
N VAL A 181 9.36 23.94 1.37
CA VAL A 181 8.20 23.14 0.99
C VAL A 181 7.52 23.76 -0.23
N ILE A 182 7.79 23.19 -1.39
CA ILE A 182 7.27 23.63 -2.69
C ILE A 182 6.00 22.84 -3.01
N VAL A 183 4.89 23.56 -3.24
CA VAL A 183 3.65 23.00 -3.78
C VAL A 183 3.46 23.53 -5.20
N PRO A 184 3.47 22.67 -6.24
CA PRO A 184 3.24 23.12 -7.61
C PRO A 184 1.80 23.62 -7.79
N ARG A 185 1.54 24.34 -8.89
CA ARG A 185 0.23 24.96 -9.16
C ARG A 185 -0.95 23.97 -9.16
N ASP A 186 -0.74 22.77 -9.70
CA ASP A 186 -1.75 21.70 -9.75
C ASP A 186 -1.17 20.40 -9.15
N PRO A 187 -1.05 20.29 -7.81
CA PRO A 187 -0.36 19.17 -7.19
C PRO A 187 -1.09 17.85 -7.42
N GLY A 188 -2.44 17.83 -7.48
CA GLY A 188 -3.21 16.65 -7.86
C GLY A 188 -2.92 16.13 -9.28
N LEU A 189 -2.56 17.01 -10.22
CA LEU A 189 -2.21 16.63 -11.60
C LEU A 189 -0.71 16.38 -11.81
N ALA A 190 0.14 16.79 -10.88
CA ALA A 190 1.60 16.69 -11.04
C ALA A 190 2.07 15.25 -11.28
N VAL A 191 1.47 14.27 -10.60
CA VAL A 191 1.78 12.84 -10.78
C VAL A 191 1.42 12.37 -12.18
N LEU A 192 0.23 12.70 -12.69
CA LEU A 192 -0.19 12.33 -14.03
C LEU A 192 0.69 12.98 -15.10
N LYS A 193 0.98 14.29 -14.95
CA LYS A 193 1.88 15.02 -15.86
C LYS A 193 3.27 14.36 -15.88
N GLY A 194 3.80 14.01 -14.72
CA GLY A 194 5.06 13.27 -14.58
C GLY A 194 5.03 11.89 -15.23
N ALA A 195 3.93 11.15 -15.07
CA ALA A 195 3.77 9.84 -15.70
C ALA A 195 3.72 9.91 -17.24
N VAL A 196 3.06 10.93 -17.80
CA VAL A 196 3.05 11.17 -19.25
C VAL A 196 4.47 11.48 -19.74
N LEU A 197 5.19 12.38 -19.07
CA LEU A 197 6.58 12.70 -19.42
C LEU A 197 7.48 11.46 -19.35
N TYR A 198 7.36 10.66 -18.29
CA TYR A 198 8.10 9.40 -18.16
C TYR A 198 7.77 8.39 -19.28
N GLY A 199 6.53 8.36 -19.76
CA GLY A 199 6.14 7.53 -20.90
C GLY A 199 6.80 7.94 -22.22
N PHE A 200 7.06 9.24 -22.42
CA PHE A 200 7.79 9.75 -23.59
C PHE A 200 9.31 9.60 -23.45
N GLU A 201 9.83 9.78 -22.24
CA GLU A 201 11.26 9.79 -21.93
C GLU A 201 11.55 8.91 -20.71
N PRO A 202 11.50 7.57 -20.85
CA PRO A 202 11.70 6.66 -19.72
C PRO A 202 13.12 6.72 -19.14
N GLU A 203 14.09 7.18 -19.94
CA GLU A 203 15.49 7.34 -19.57
C GLU A 203 15.75 8.50 -18.59
N ILE A 204 14.76 9.38 -18.34
CA ILE A 204 14.85 10.44 -17.32
C ILE A 204 15.26 9.86 -15.96
N ILE A 205 14.88 8.62 -15.70
CA ILE A 205 15.30 7.94 -14.48
C ILE A 205 16.30 6.86 -14.86
N THR A 206 17.52 7.04 -14.38
CA THR A 206 18.66 6.17 -14.71
C THR A 206 18.79 4.96 -13.79
N SER A 207 18.26 5.04 -12.57
CA SER A 207 18.37 3.95 -11.59
C SER A 207 17.24 3.92 -10.56
N ARG A 208 17.14 2.79 -9.86
CA ARG A 208 16.18 2.53 -8.77
C ARG A 208 16.86 1.83 -7.61
N VAL A 209 16.43 2.13 -6.40
CA VAL A 209 16.76 1.33 -5.23
C VAL A 209 15.76 0.18 -5.13
N SER A 210 16.24 -1.07 -5.15
CA SER A 210 15.37 -2.23 -5.05
C SER A 210 14.65 -2.27 -3.71
N ARG A 211 13.33 -2.42 -3.74
CA ARG A 211 12.49 -2.50 -2.53
C ARG A 211 12.57 -3.86 -1.84
N TYR A 212 12.88 -4.91 -2.59
CA TYR A 212 12.91 -6.30 -2.15
C TYR A 212 14.22 -6.95 -2.57
N THR A 213 14.57 -8.02 -1.88
CA THR A 213 15.55 -8.96 -2.39
C THR A 213 14.85 -9.91 -3.35
N TYR A 214 15.38 -10.01 -4.57
CA TYR A 214 14.89 -10.88 -5.63
C TYR A 214 15.90 -11.98 -5.92
N GLY A 215 15.38 -13.16 -6.21
CA GLY A 215 16.20 -14.31 -6.54
C GLY A 215 15.38 -15.43 -7.14
N VAL A 216 16.05 -16.56 -7.37
CA VAL A 216 15.42 -17.77 -7.92
C VAL A 216 15.64 -18.95 -6.98
N ALA A 217 14.71 -19.91 -7.01
CA ALA A 217 14.96 -21.21 -6.40
C ALA A 217 16.09 -21.93 -7.16
N MET A 218 17.06 -22.46 -6.41
CA MET A 218 18.16 -23.24 -6.95
C MET A 218 18.26 -24.58 -6.22
N GLN A 219 18.64 -25.62 -6.97
CA GLN A 219 18.99 -26.92 -6.41
C GLN A 219 20.51 -27.10 -6.32
N ARG A 220 21.03 -27.52 -5.17
CA ARG A 220 22.44 -27.89 -5.02
C ARG A 220 22.68 -28.94 -3.94
N ASN A 221 23.90 -29.49 -3.93
CA ASN A 221 24.33 -30.39 -2.86
C ASN A 221 24.32 -29.67 -1.51
N TYR A 222 23.96 -30.41 -0.46
CA TYR A 222 24.08 -29.96 0.92
C TYR A 222 25.56 -29.78 1.31
N ILE A 223 25.86 -28.65 1.94
CA ILE A 223 27.19 -28.26 2.40
C ILE A 223 27.19 -28.23 3.93
N ASP A 224 27.94 -29.17 4.53
CA ASP A 224 28.06 -29.27 5.98
C ASP A 224 28.73 -28.01 6.56
N GLY A 225 28.12 -27.46 7.61
CA GLY A 225 28.56 -26.22 8.26
C GLY A 225 28.09 -24.92 7.61
N VAL A 226 27.45 -24.97 6.43
CA VAL A 226 26.84 -23.82 5.75
C VAL A 226 25.32 -23.90 5.76
N ASP A 227 24.78 -25.07 5.39
CA ASP A 227 23.34 -25.30 5.36
C ASP A 227 22.78 -25.68 6.73
N ASP A 228 21.52 -25.30 6.97
CA ASP A 228 20.79 -25.77 8.14
C ASP A 228 20.65 -27.30 8.08
N VAL A 229 21.02 -27.96 9.18
CA VAL A 229 20.89 -29.41 9.37
C VAL A 229 19.46 -29.88 9.12
N SER A 230 18.45 -29.03 9.37
CA SER A 230 17.04 -29.33 9.08
C SER A 230 16.75 -29.53 7.59
N LYS A 231 17.59 -28.95 6.71
CA LYS A 231 17.51 -29.04 5.25
C LYS A 231 18.32 -30.21 4.69
N ARG A 232 18.97 -31.00 5.55
CA ARG A 232 19.81 -32.12 5.10
C ARG A 232 18.97 -33.15 4.32
N PRO A 233 19.25 -33.33 3.02
CA PRO A 233 18.47 -34.22 2.19
C PRO A 233 18.73 -35.69 2.53
N SER A 234 17.73 -36.54 2.28
CA SER A 234 17.90 -38.00 2.35
C SER A 234 18.87 -38.46 1.25
N HIS A 235 19.69 -39.48 1.53
CA HIS A 235 20.67 -40.12 0.64
C HIS A 235 20.53 -39.79 -0.86
N GLY A 236 21.45 -38.98 -1.38
CA GLY A 236 21.57 -38.68 -2.81
C GLY A 236 20.63 -37.60 -3.36
N LYS A 237 19.75 -37.01 -2.54
CA LYS A 237 18.91 -35.87 -2.96
C LYS A 237 19.66 -34.53 -2.80
N LEU A 238 19.30 -33.57 -3.65
CA LEU A 238 19.73 -32.18 -3.54
C LEU A 238 18.82 -31.42 -2.57
N ILE A 239 19.32 -30.31 -2.01
CA ILE A 239 18.44 -29.28 -1.45
C ILE A 239 17.79 -28.57 -2.64
N ASP A 240 16.48 -28.35 -2.59
CA ASP A 240 15.70 -27.82 -3.71
C ASP A 240 15.12 -26.42 -3.47
N ASP A 241 15.34 -25.84 -2.30
CA ASP A 241 14.76 -24.56 -1.88
C ASP A 241 15.81 -23.52 -1.51
N ILE A 242 17.01 -23.58 -2.10
CA ILE A 242 18.02 -22.52 -1.90
C ILE A 242 17.53 -21.24 -2.59
N PHE A 243 17.61 -20.11 -1.88
CA PHE A 243 17.37 -18.80 -2.46
C PHE A 243 18.67 -18.29 -3.06
N ASP A 244 18.78 -18.29 -4.39
CA ASP A 244 19.92 -17.68 -5.08
C ASP A 244 19.60 -16.21 -5.38
N ILE A 245 20.30 -15.28 -4.73
CA ILE A 245 20.02 -13.84 -4.77
C ILE A 245 20.56 -13.22 -6.07
N HIS A 246 19.70 -12.51 -6.79
CA HIS A 246 20.06 -11.74 -8.00
C HIS A 246 20.15 -10.24 -7.72
N VAL A 247 19.22 -9.74 -6.90
CA VAL A 247 19.15 -8.32 -6.52
C VAL A 247 18.86 -8.24 -5.03
N THR A 248 19.64 -7.50 -4.27
CA THR A 248 19.43 -7.31 -2.83
C THR A 248 18.55 -6.10 -2.54
N LYS A 249 17.73 -6.16 -1.49
CA LYS A 249 17.00 -4.99 -0.97
C LYS A 249 17.98 -3.85 -0.67
N GLY A 250 17.69 -2.67 -1.20
CA GLY A 250 18.56 -1.50 -1.09
C GLY A 250 19.62 -1.37 -2.19
N GLN A 251 19.79 -2.38 -3.04
CA GLN A 251 20.69 -2.32 -4.19
C GLN A 251 20.21 -1.29 -5.21
N VAL A 252 21.14 -0.50 -5.75
CA VAL A 252 20.87 0.43 -6.86
C VAL A 252 20.95 -0.34 -8.17
N VAL A 253 19.80 -0.52 -8.83
CA VAL A 253 19.67 -1.18 -10.14
C VAL A 253 19.60 -0.09 -11.21
N GLN A 254 20.47 -0.15 -12.21
CA GLN A 254 20.48 0.79 -13.33
C GLN A 254 19.52 0.32 -14.44
N ILE A 255 18.70 1.23 -14.94
CA ILE A 255 17.78 0.93 -16.04
C ILE A 255 18.59 0.69 -17.32
N GLY A 256 18.25 -0.36 -18.06
CA GLY A 256 18.92 -0.76 -19.30
C GLY A 256 20.23 -1.53 -19.11
N HIS A 257 20.65 -1.78 -17.86
CA HIS A 257 21.81 -2.62 -17.56
C HIS A 257 21.38 -3.97 -17.00
N PHE A 258 22.14 -5.00 -17.34
CA PHE A 258 21.96 -6.32 -16.75
C PHE A 258 22.74 -6.42 -15.44
N GLU A 259 22.08 -6.98 -14.43
CA GLU A 259 22.75 -7.42 -13.21
C GLU A 259 23.72 -8.58 -13.53
N PRO A 260 24.65 -8.91 -12.62
CA PRO A 260 25.66 -9.94 -12.85
C PRO A 260 25.06 -11.25 -13.41
N GLU A 261 25.77 -11.88 -14.33
CA GLU A 261 25.31 -13.15 -14.93
C GLU A 261 25.35 -14.28 -13.90
N HIS A 262 24.23 -14.98 -13.73
CA HIS A 262 24.17 -16.25 -13.02
C HIS A 262 24.07 -17.40 -14.03
N THR A 263 24.83 -18.47 -13.80
CA THR A 263 24.82 -19.65 -14.68
C THR A 263 24.19 -20.84 -13.96
N TYR A 264 23.19 -21.44 -14.61
CA TYR A 264 22.46 -22.60 -14.10
C TYR A 264 22.57 -23.79 -15.04
N TYR A 265 22.56 -24.98 -14.47
CA TYR A 265 22.66 -26.24 -15.21
C TYR A 265 21.46 -27.13 -14.89
N PRO A 266 20.94 -27.89 -15.86
CA PRO A 266 19.94 -28.90 -15.57
C PRO A 266 20.50 -29.95 -14.62
N VAL A 267 19.66 -30.42 -13.70
CA VAL A 267 20.03 -31.49 -12.77
C VAL A 267 20.21 -32.84 -13.50
N VAL A 268 19.57 -33.00 -14.66
CA VAL A 268 19.69 -34.20 -15.51
C VAL A 268 19.89 -33.76 -16.97
N ASP A 269 20.88 -34.34 -17.64
CA ASP A 269 21.27 -34.00 -19.02
C ASP A 269 20.14 -34.16 -20.07
N GLU A 270 19.12 -34.95 -19.74
CA GLU A 270 17.97 -35.24 -20.61
C GLU A 270 16.83 -34.22 -20.48
N HIS A 271 16.94 -33.28 -19.54
CA HIS A 271 15.93 -32.24 -19.33
C HIS A 271 15.80 -31.35 -20.57
N LYS A 272 14.58 -31.31 -21.12
CA LYS A 272 14.24 -30.44 -22.25
C LYS A 272 13.75 -29.06 -21.81
N CYS A 273 13.60 -28.82 -20.52
CA CYS A 273 13.12 -27.56 -19.97
C CYS A 273 13.73 -27.31 -18.59
N VAL A 274 14.03 -26.05 -18.27
CA VAL A 274 14.39 -25.59 -16.92
C VAL A 274 13.33 -24.61 -16.45
N HIS A 275 12.86 -24.77 -15.22
CA HIS A 275 11.94 -23.84 -14.58
C HIS A 275 12.70 -23.02 -13.55
N PHE A 276 12.61 -21.70 -13.66
CA PHE A 276 13.12 -20.75 -12.68
C PHE A 276 11.94 -20.16 -11.93
N GLU A 277 11.76 -20.57 -10.68
CA GLU A 277 10.80 -19.97 -9.77
C GLU A 277 11.42 -18.70 -9.17
N PHE A 278 10.82 -17.54 -9.45
CA PHE A 278 11.28 -16.26 -8.95
C PHE A 278 10.63 -15.96 -7.60
N PHE A 279 11.43 -15.43 -6.67
CA PHE A 279 11.00 -15.05 -5.35
C PHE A 279 11.33 -13.59 -5.05
N ALA A 280 10.50 -12.97 -4.22
CA ALA A 280 10.73 -11.66 -3.63
C ALA A 280 10.56 -11.73 -2.10
N THR A 281 11.41 -11.04 -1.36
CA THR A 281 11.35 -10.97 0.12
C THR A 281 11.81 -9.60 0.64
N GLU A 282 11.35 -9.21 1.83
CA GLU A 282 11.82 -8.01 2.53
C GLU A 282 13.13 -8.23 3.31
N VAL A 283 13.58 -9.48 3.41
CA VAL A 283 14.83 -9.90 4.03
C VAL A 283 16.01 -9.60 3.10
N THR A 284 17.08 -9.00 3.63
CA THR A 284 18.26 -8.62 2.83
C THR A 284 19.08 -9.83 2.36
N ASP A 285 19.20 -10.85 3.21
CA ASP A 285 20.02 -12.05 2.95
C ASP A 285 19.22 -13.35 3.23
N PRO A 286 18.20 -13.65 2.42
CA PRO A 286 17.46 -14.91 2.53
C PRO A 286 18.34 -16.09 2.12
N LYS A 287 18.23 -17.20 2.85
CA LYS A 287 18.96 -18.44 2.53
C LYS A 287 18.09 -19.45 1.81
N TYR A 288 16.80 -19.51 2.16
CA TYR A 288 15.87 -20.48 1.62
C TYR A 288 14.58 -19.83 1.09
N THR A 289 14.05 -20.37 0.01
CA THR A 289 12.77 -19.90 -0.59
C THR A 289 11.56 -20.27 0.27
N THR A 290 11.73 -21.18 1.23
CA THR A 290 10.72 -21.58 2.21
C THR A 290 10.68 -20.71 3.47
N GLU A 291 11.54 -19.69 3.58
CA GLU A 291 11.45 -18.70 4.65
C GLU A 291 10.12 -17.93 4.57
N SER A 292 9.52 -17.60 5.72
CA SER A 292 8.14 -17.08 5.79
C SER A 292 7.91 -15.76 5.05
N GLU A 293 8.98 -15.01 4.79
CA GLU A 293 8.93 -13.72 4.10
C GLU A 293 9.16 -13.83 2.59
N CYS A 294 9.57 -15.01 2.11
CA CYS A 294 9.76 -15.29 0.69
C CYS A 294 8.43 -15.56 0.00
N LYS A 295 8.16 -14.82 -1.09
CA LYS A 295 6.97 -14.98 -1.92
C LYS A 295 7.37 -15.32 -3.33
N MET A 296 6.87 -16.43 -3.86
CA MET A 296 7.02 -16.75 -5.28
C MET A 296 6.21 -15.76 -6.11
N ILE A 297 6.86 -15.06 -7.02
CA ILE A 297 6.26 -13.99 -7.85
C ILE A 297 6.06 -14.40 -9.31
N GLY A 298 6.67 -15.51 -9.75
CA GLY A 298 6.52 -16.00 -11.11
C GLY A 298 7.41 -17.18 -11.41
N VAL A 299 7.23 -17.76 -12.59
CA VAL A 299 8.03 -18.86 -13.10
C VAL A 299 8.44 -18.57 -14.55
N LEU A 300 9.73 -18.62 -14.84
CA LEU A 300 10.24 -18.63 -16.21
C LEU A 300 10.54 -20.07 -16.62
N SER A 301 10.03 -20.49 -17.77
CA SER A 301 10.32 -21.81 -18.33
C SER A 301 11.21 -21.64 -19.55
N VAL A 302 12.42 -22.20 -19.51
CA VAL A 302 13.40 -22.15 -20.58
C VAL A 302 13.45 -23.51 -21.27
N ASP A 303 13.00 -23.57 -22.51
CA ASP A 303 13.07 -24.76 -23.36
C ASP A 303 14.50 -24.97 -23.88
N LEU A 304 15.12 -26.07 -23.46
CA LEU A 304 16.47 -26.46 -23.84
C LEU A 304 16.53 -27.27 -25.14
N ALA A 305 15.39 -27.70 -25.70
CA ALA A 305 15.34 -28.42 -26.96
C ALA A 305 15.64 -27.52 -28.16
N LYS A 306 15.51 -26.19 -28.00
CA LYS A 306 15.95 -25.20 -28.98
C LYS A 306 17.44 -24.92 -28.76
N LYS A 307 18.30 -25.41 -29.67
CA LYS A 307 19.69 -24.95 -29.72
C LYS A 307 19.69 -23.43 -29.92
N LEU A 308 20.24 -22.69 -28.96
CA LEU A 308 20.62 -21.29 -29.14
C LEU A 308 21.51 -21.20 -30.39
N SER A 309 21.07 -20.47 -31.42
CA SER A 309 21.97 -20.05 -32.49
C SER A 309 23.06 -19.18 -31.86
N LYS A 310 24.30 -19.33 -32.31
CA LYS A 310 25.47 -18.60 -31.78
C LYS A 310 25.40 -17.08 -31.93
N ASP A 311 24.38 -16.57 -32.59
CA ASP A 311 24.14 -15.15 -32.78
C ASP A 311 22.87 -14.81 -32.00
N GLY A 312 23.03 -14.08 -30.89
CA GLY A 312 21.98 -13.75 -29.93
C GLY A 312 20.93 -12.77 -30.46
N GLU A 313 20.18 -13.17 -31.48
CA GLU A 313 18.97 -12.48 -31.91
C GLU A 313 17.76 -13.42 -31.82
N PHE A 314 16.72 -12.93 -31.14
CA PHE A 314 15.42 -13.59 -31.07
C PHE A 314 14.63 -13.28 -32.36
N HIS A 315 14.20 -14.33 -33.06
CA HIS A 315 13.11 -14.27 -34.04
C HIS A 315 11.90 -15.03 -33.50
#